data_AF-A0AB34FDS1-F1
#
_entry.id   AF-A0AB34FDS1-F1
#
_cell.length_a   1.000
_cell.length_b   1.000
_cell.length_c   1.000
_cell.angle_alpha   90.00
_cell.angle_beta   90.00
_cell.angle_gamma   90.00
#
_symmetry.space_group_name_H-M   'P 1'
#
loop_
_entity.id
_entity.type
_entity.pdbx_description
1 polymer ?
#
loop_
_entity_poly.entity_id
_entity_poly.type
_entity_poly.pdbx_seq_one_letter_code
_entity_poly.pdbx_strand_id
1 'polypeptide(L)'
;MTPRIILDTTLKELYGLDAESHGEIYFIYQFPTSQTQLTKGIPISKKYAYQDCLGHDDIDIQARLFAQVIPQWFGMISGKMNLAMFELHASDGSNNNHAQVDTAEVLAQISEDQRPMVTYVQNAHDVKLPPGAVLAVSIPMDCLEHLPAAVPPGY
;
A
#
# COMPACT_ATOMS: atom_id res chain seq x y z
N MET A 1 -22.63 11.36 -6.91
CA MET A 1 -21.69 12.42 -7.31
C MET A 1 -21.04 12.00 -8.61
N THR A 2 -20.88 12.90 -9.58
CA THR A 2 -20.12 12.63 -10.81
C THR A 2 -18.63 12.55 -10.46
N PRO A 3 -17.88 11.52 -10.90
CA PRO A 3 -16.45 11.45 -10.65
C PRO A 3 -15.74 12.64 -11.30
N ARG A 4 -14.75 13.20 -10.59
CA ARG A 4 -14.00 14.37 -11.06
C ARG A 4 -12.75 13.99 -11.85
N ILE A 5 -12.29 12.75 -11.70
CA ILE A 5 -11.07 12.22 -12.31
C ILE A 5 -11.43 10.98 -13.11
N ILE A 6 -11.07 11.01 -14.39
CA ILE A 6 -11.05 9.86 -15.30
C ILE A 6 -9.62 9.85 -15.86
N LEU A 7 -8.93 8.74 -15.69
CA LEU A 7 -7.57 8.56 -16.19
C LEU A 7 -7.62 8.09 -17.64
N ASP A 8 -6.79 8.65 -18.50
CA ASP A 8 -6.65 8.19 -19.89
C ASP A 8 -6.05 6.77 -19.94
N THR A 9 -5.21 6.44 -18.96
CA THR A 9 -4.72 5.08 -18.74
C THR A 9 -4.41 4.78 -17.28
N THR A 10 -4.41 3.50 -16.90
CA THR A 10 -4.09 3.02 -15.55
C THR A 10 -2.98 1.96 -15.56
N LEU A 11 -2.28 1.77 -14.43
CA LEU A 11 -1.35 0.64 -14.32
C LEU A 11 -2.05 -0.70 -14.59
N LYS A 12 -3.32 -0.84 -14.17
CA LYS A 12 -4.11 -2.05 -14.44
C LYS A 12 -4.24 -2.37 -15.92
N GLU A 13 -4.48 -1.36 -16.75
CA GLU A 13 -4.54 -1.54 -18.19
C GLU A 13 -3.17 -1.91 -18.74
N LEU A 14 -2.10 -1.26 -18.29
CA LEU A 14 -0.73 -1.56 -18.72
C LEU A 14 -0.32 -2.99 -18.38
N TYR A 15 -0.58 -3.46 -17.16
CA TYR A 15 -0.35 -4.86 -16.79
C TYR A 15 -1.26 -5.83 -17.55
N GLY A 16 -2.44 -5.37 -17.99
CA GLY A 16 -3.35 -6.16 -18.82
C GLY A 16 -2.95 -6.26 -20.29
N LEU A 17 -1.93 -5.52 -20.74
CA LEU A 17 -1.38 -5.64 -22.10
C LEU A 17 -0.49 -6.87 -22.27
N ASP A 18 0.01 -7.44 -21.17
CA ASP A 18 0.79 -8.68 -21.21
C ASP A 18 -0.13 -9.87 -21.54
N ALA A 19 0.29 -10.70 -22.50
CA ALA A 19 -0.47 -11.86 -22.95
C ALA A 19 -0.40 -13.02 -21.96
N GLU A 20 0.58 -13.01 -21.06
CA GLU A 20 0.70 -13.97 -19.98
C GLU A 20 -0.14 -13.53 -18.77
N SER A 21 -1.11 -14.37 -18.38
CA SER A 21 -1.98 -14.08 -17.23
C SER A 21 -1.19 -14.24 -15.93
N HIS A 22 -0.68 -13.14 -15.39
CA HIS A 22 0.06 -13.09 -14.11
C HIS A 22 -0.83 -13.11 -12.85
N GLY A 23 -2.08 -13.58 -12.92
CA GLY A 23 -2.99 -13.60 -11.76
C GLY A 23 -3.46 -12.20 -11.31
N GLU A 24 -4.15 -12.12 -10.17
CA GLU A 24 -4.58 -10.83 -9.62
C GLU A 24 -3.43 -10.11 -8.91
N ILE A 25 -3.21 -8.85 -9.27
CA ILE A 25 -2.15 -8.02 -8.70
C ILE A 25 -2.66 -7.31 -7.45
N TYR A 26 -1.87 -7.43 -6.37
CA TYR A 26 -2.06 -6.75 -5.11
C TYR A 26 -0.92 -5.76 -4.88
N PHE A 27 -1.25 -4.54 -4.47
CA PHE A 27 -0.29 -3.52 -4.15
C PHE A 27 -0.14 -3.33 -2.65
N ILE A 28 1.11 -3.23 -2.20
CA ILE A 28 1.48 -2.78 -0.86
C ILE A 28 2.50 -1.64 -1.00
N TYR A 29 2.07 -0.42 -0.71
CA TYR A 29 2.85 0.81 -0.84
C TYR A 29 3.21 1.40 0.52
N GLN A 30 3.83 0.57 1.38
CA GLN A 30 4.26 0.96 2.71
C GLN A 30 5.78 1.07 2.78
N PHE A 31 6.25 2.05 3.54
CA PHE A 31 7.67 2.39 3.66
C PHE A 31 8.09 2.14 5.12
N PRO A 32 8.67 0.98 5.47
CA PRO A 32 9.22 0.76 6.80
C PRO A 32 10.48 1.62 7.00
N THR A 33 10.74 2.06 8.22
CA THR A 33 12.01 2.74 8.57
C THR A 33 12.89 1.81 9.40
N SER A 34 14.19 2.13 9.49
CA SER A 34 15.13 1.33 10.28
C SER A 34 15.23 1.79 11.73
N GLN A 35 14.82 3.03 12.02
CA GLN A 35 15.03 3.67 13.32
C GLN A 35 13.75 3.74 14.16
N THR A 36 12.60 4.01 13.53
CA THR A 36 11.35 4.32 14.24
C THR A 36 10.17 3.54 13.69
N GLN A 37 9.42 2.90 14.59
CA GLN A 37 8.17 2.26 14.23
C GLN A 37 7.08 3.31 14.00
N LEU A 38 6.73 3.56 12.74
CA LEU A 38 5.74 4.58 12.35
C LEU A 38 4.28 4.14 12.55
N THR A 39 4.02 2.83 12.50
CA THR A 39 2.71 2.26 12.81
C THR A 39 2.89 0.91 13.50
N LYS A 40 1.98 0.56 14.41
CA LYS A 40 2.02 -0.70 15.16
C LYS A 40 2.07 -1.93 14.25
N GLY A 41 1.42 -1.85 13.09
CA GLY A 41 1.32 -2.95 12.14
C GLY A 41 2.61 -3.32 11.42
N ILE A 42 3.57 -2.40 11.40
CA ILE A 42 4.80 -2.51 10.63
C ILE A 42 5.99 -2.38 11.57
N PRO A 43 6.71 -3.48 11.85
CA PRO A 43 7.93 -3.38 12.64
C PRO A 43 9.00 -2.59 11.89
N ILE A 44 10.00 -2.08 12.63
CA ILE A 44 11.20 -1.50 12.03
C ILE A 44 11.87 -2.52 11.09
N SER A 45 12.31 -2.07 9.92
CA SER A 45 13.07 -2.92 9.00
C SER A 45 14.49 -3.08 9.52
N LYS A 46 14.93 -4.33 9.64
CA LYS A 46 16.29 -4.69 10.06
C LYS A 46 17.14 -5.18 8.89
N LYS A 47 16.51 -5.89 7.94
CA LYS A 47 17.15 -6.49 6.77
C LYS A 47 17.34 -5.46 5.65
N TYR A 48 16.33 -4.64 5.39
CA TYR A 48 16.36 -3.60 4.36
C TYR A 48 16.62 -2.20 4.93
N ALA A 49 17.33 -2.10 6.06
CA ALA A 49 17.61 -0.84 6.74
C ALA A 49 18.33 0.22 5.88
N TYR A 50 19.02 -0.20 4.80
CA TYR A 50 19.63 0.72 3.84
C TYR A 50 18.62 1.53 3.01
N GLN A 51 17.33 1.17 3.05
CA GLN A 51 16.24 1.88 2.36
C GLN A 51 15.66 3.02 3.20
N ASP A 52 16.17 3.23 4.41
CA ASP A 52 15.69 4.29 5.28
C ASP A 52 15.94 5.67 4.64
N CYS A 53 14.86 6.37 4.33
CA CYS A 53 14.93 7.75 3.91
C CYS A 53 15.39 8.59 5.13
N LEU A 54 16.21 9.62 4.94
CA LEU A 54 16.44 10.62 5.99
C LEU A 54 15.08 11.20 6.40
N GLY A 55 14.55 10.72 7.52
CA GLY A 55 13.19 10.98 7.96
C GLY A 55 12.98 12.44 8.34
N HIS A 56 11.72 12.87 8.33
CA HIS A 56 11.36 14.16 8.94
C HIS A 56 11.56 14.05 10.46
N ASP A 57 11.92 15.14 11.13
CA ASP A 57 12.06 15.17 12.60
C ASP A 57 10.73 14.89 13.35
N ASP A 58 9.61 14.84 12.62
CA ASP A 58 8.27 14.64 13.16
C ASP A 58 7.74 13.28 12.70
N ILE A 59 7.64 12.37 13.67
CA ILE A 59 7.25 10.97 13.48
C ILE A 59 5.79 10.86 13.03
N ASP A 60 4.90 11.74 13.49
CA ASP A 60 3.48 11.69 13.15
C ASP A 60 3.27 12.11 11.68
N ILE A 61 4.00 13.13 11.22
CA ILE A 61 4.03 13.53 9.81
C ILE A 61 4.56 12.39 8.95
N GLN A 62 5.67 11.76 9.36
CA GLN A 62 6.28 10.66 8.62
C GLN A 62 5.34 9.44 8.53
N ALA A 63 4.68 9.08 9.64
CA ALA A 63 3.71 8.00 9.68
C ALA A 63 2.54 8.26 8.73
N ARG A 64 2.02 9.49 8.72
CA ARG A 64 0.95 9.89 7.81
C ARG A 64 1.38 9.83 6.34
N LEU A 65 2.58 10.30 6.03
CA LEU A 65 3.10 10.22 4.66
C LEU A 65 3.19 8.76 4.19
N PHE A 66 3.79 7.88 5.01
CA PHE A 66 4.14 6.53 4.59
C PHE A 66 3.00 5.51 4.67
N ALA A 67 2.05 5.70 5.59
CA ALA A 67 0.90 4.79 5.75
C ALA A 67 -0.38 5.29 5.08
N GLN A 68 -0.45 6.57 4.68
CA GLN A 68 -1.66 7.15 4.11
C GLN A 68 -1.42 7.85 2.77
N VAL A 69 -0.67 8.95 2.75
CA VAL A 69 -0.58 9.85 1.58
C VAL A 69 0.07 9.16 0.37
N ILE A 70 1.20 8.49 0.59
CA ILE A 70 1.92 7.80 -0.50
C ILE A 70 1.11 6.61 -1.04
N PRO A 71 0.57 5.69 -0.22
CA PRO A 71 -0.28 4.62 -0.74
C PRO A 71 -1.52 5.14 -1.47
N GLN A 72 -2.15 6.22 -1.01
CA GLN A 72 -3.25 6.87 -1.73
C GLN A 72 -2.80 7.33 -3.12
N TRP A 73 -1.66 8.04 -3.21
CA TRP A 73 -1.14 8.53 -4.49
C TRP A 73 -0.86 7.40 -5.46
N PHE A 74 -0.20 6.33 -5.02
CA PHE A 74 0.01 5.16 -5.86
C PHE A 74 -1.32 4.47 -6.22
N GLY A 75 -2.26 4.38 -5.29
CA GLY A 75 -3.61 3.87 -5.53
C GLY A 75 -4.34 4.63 -6.62
N MET A 76 -4.20 5.97 -6.66
CA MET A 76 -4.82 6.79 -7.69
C MET A 76 -4.34 6.40 -9.10
N ILE A 77 -3.03 6.24 -9.31
CA ILE A 77 -2.47 5.91 -10.63
C ILE A 77 -2.60 4.42 -10.99
N SER A 78 -2.90 3.58 -10.00
CA SER A 78 -2.97 2.13 -10.16
C SER A 78 -4.18 1.67 -10.96
N GLY A 79 -5.28 2.41 -10.93
CA GLY A 79 -6.57 1.96 -11.46
C GLY A 79 -7.25 0.94 -10.55
N LYS A 80 -8.17 0.15 -11.11
CA LYS A 80 -8.98 -0.83 -10.39
C LYS A 80 -8.18 -2.08 -10.00
N MET A 81 -7.36 -1.92 -8.98
CA MET A 81 -6.45 -2.93 -8.41
C MET A 81 -6.73 -3.13 -6.92
N ASN A 82 -6.26 -4.25 -6.36
CA ASN A 82 -6.29 -4.49 -4.92
C ASN A 82 -5.17 -3.68 -4.24
N LEU A 83 -5.52 -2.81 -3.30
CA LEU A 83 -4.56 -2.02 -2.52
C LEU A 83 -4.68 -2.37 -1.04
N ALA A 84 -3.64 -2.96 -0.46
CA ALA A 84 -3.56 -3.19 0.97
C ALA A 84 -2.88 -2.00 1.66
N MET A 85 -3.59 -1.36 2.60
CA MET A 85 -3.11 -0.22 3.38
C MET A 85 -3.01 -0.60 4.86
N PHE A 86 -1.89 -0.28 5.49
CA PHE A 86 -1.72 -0.49 6.93
C PHE A 86 -2.44 0.60 7.71
N GLU A 87 -3.12 0.22 8.79
CA GLU A 87 -3.82 1.19 9.61
C GLU A 87 -2.87 2.19 10.25
N LEU A 88 -3.20 3.47 10.11
CA LEU A 88 -2.54 4.56 10.81
C LEU A 88 -3.13 4.65 12.22
N HIS A 89 -2.24 4.61 13.21
CA HIS A 89 -2.61 4.75 14.61
C HIS A 89 -2.28 6.17 15.07
N ALA A 90 -3.07 6.71 15.99
CA ALA A 90 -2.71 7.92 16.71
C ALA A 90 -1.53 7.64 17.66
N SER A 91 -0.93 8.71 18.20
CA SER A 91 0.22 8.63 19.11
C SER A 91 -0.09 7.91 20.42
N ASP A 92 -1.37 7.89 20.85
CA ASP A 92 -1.85 7.07 21.96
C ASP A 92 -2.10 5.59 21.58
N GLY A 93 -1.89 5.26 20.31
CA GLY A 93 -2.04 3.93 19.75
C GLY A 93 -3.48 3.51 19.46
N SER A 94 -4.45 4.43 19.52
CA SER A 94 -5.81 4.20 19.04
C SER A 94 -5.90 4.24 17.51
N ASN A 95 -6.90 3.59 16.92
CA ASN A 95 -7.08 3.62 15.46
C ASN A 95 -7.51 5.01 15.01
N ASN A 96 -6.81 5.57 14.03
CA ASN A 96 -7.17 6.83 13.45
C ASN A 96 -8.22 6.63 12.33
N ASN A 97 -9.47 6.45 12.72
CA ASN A 97 -10.58 6.25 11.78
C ASN A 97 -10.74 7.39 10.76
N HIS A 98 -10.29 8.61 11.08
CA HIS A 98 -10.28 9.72 10.14
C HIS A 98 -9.42 9.42 8.92
N ALA A 99 -8.31 8.69 9.07
CA ALA A 99 -7.43 8.38 7.96
C ALA A 99 -8.11 7.47 6.90
N GLN A 100 -9.01 6.59 7.34
CA GLN A 100 -9.77 5.73 6.44
C GLN A 100 -10.85 6.52 5.69
N VAL A 101 -11.53 7.44 6.38
CA VAL A 101 -12.51 8.36 5.79
C VAL A 101 -11.85 9.24 4.73
N ASP A 102 -10.74 9.90 5.09
CA ASP A 102 -9.94 10.72 4.16
C ASP A 102 -9.57 9.93 2.89
N THR A 103 -9.10 8.69 3.05
CA THR A 103 -8.74 7.82 1.92
C THR A 103 -9.94 7.52 1.03
N ALA A 104 -11.09 7.21 1.63
CA ALA A 104 -12.32 6.94 0.88
C ALA A 104 -12.77 8.19 0.10
N GLU A 105 -12.69 9.37 0.70
CA GLU A 105 -13.06 10.65 0.06
C GLU A 105 -12.12 11.01 -1.11
N VAL A 106 -10.81 10.79 -0.94
CA VAL A 106 -9.80 11.00 -1.99
C VAL A 106 -10.04 10.05 -3.17
N LEU A 107 -10.19 8.75 -2.91
CA LEU A 107 -10.38 7.76 -3.97
C LEU A 107 -11.77 7.85 -4.62
N ALA A 108 -12.76 8.42 -3.92
CA ALA A 108 -14.07 8.72 -4.49
C ALA A 108 -14.03 9.77 -5.62
N GLN A 109 -12.95 10.54 -5.75
CA GLN A 109 -12.77 11.46 -6.86
C GLN A 109 -12.55 10.75 -8.20
N ILE A 110 -12.10 9.49 -8.18
CA ILE A 110 -11.86 8.63 -9.35
C ILE A 110 -13.17 7.96 -9.77
N SER A 111 -13.36 7.76 -11.07
CA SER A 111 -14.45 6.96 -11.61
C SER A 111 -14.47 5.55 -11.03
N GLU A 112 -15.67 4.99 -10.84
CA GLU A 112 -15.87 3.72 -10.12
C GLU A 112 -15.24 2.52 -10.85
N ASP A 113 -15.14 2.60 -12.18
CA ASP A 113 -14.50 1.60 -13.04
C ASP A 113 -12.97 1.62 -12.95
N GLN A 114 -12.37 2.73 -12.49
CA GLN A 114 -10.92 2.89 -12.31
C GLN A 114 -10.51 2.95 -10.84
N ARG A 115 -11.46 2.96 -9.90
CA ARG A 115 -11.15 3.11 -8.47
C ARG A 115 -10.51 1.84 -7.90
N PRO A 116 -9.38 1.94 -7.17
CA PRO A 116 -8.80 0.79 -6.48
C PRO A 116 -9.70 0.27 -5.36
N MET A 117 -9.54 -1.01 -5.04
CA MET A 117 -10.23 -1.68 -3.94
C MET A 117 -9.29 -1.72 -2.73
N VAL A 118 -9.58 -0.87 -1.74
CA VAL A 118 -8.74 -0.74 -0.54
C VAL A 118 -9.13 -1.78 0.51
N THR A 119 -8.13 -2.50 1.03
CA THR A 119 -8.25 -3.35 2.21
C THR A 119 -7.33 -2.79 3.30
N TYR A 120 -7.88 -2.52 4.48
CA TYR A 120 -7.09 -2.13 5.64
C TYR A 120 -6.61 -3.34 6.40
N VAL A 121 -5.33 -3.32 6.79
CA VAL A 121 -4.68 -4.37 7.57
C VAL A 121 -4.07 -3.78 8.84
N GLN A 122 -4.24 -4.48 9.97
CA GLN A 122 -3.69 -4.03 11.26
C GLN A 122 -2.20 -4.32 11.33
N ASN A 123 -1.75 -5.42 10.74
CA ASN A 123 -0.34 -5.82 10.71
C ASN A 123 -0.01 -6.70 9.50
N ALA A 124 1.27 -6.98 9.30
CA ALA A 124 1.77 -7.70 8.12
C ALA A 124 1.18 -9.12 7.96
N HIS A 125 0.79 -9.79 9.04
CA HIS A 125 0.18 -11.12 8.98
C HIS A 125 -1.30 -11.11 8.56
N ASP A 126 -1.94 -9.94 8.59
CA ASP A 126 -3.32 -9.81 8.12
C ASP A 126 -3.42 -9.70 6.60
N VAL A 127 -2.27 -9.49 5.93
CA VAL A 127 -2.19 -9.49 4.47
C VAL A 127 -2.43 -10.91 3.97
N LYS A 128 -3.61 -11.14 3.40
CA LYS A 128 -4.01 -12.44 2.84
C LYS A 128 -4.14 -12.33 1.34
N LEU A 129 -3.30 -13.07 0.62
CA LEU A 129 -3.32 -13.15 -0.82
C LEU A 129 -3.98 -14.46 -1.27
N PRO A 130 -4.88 -14.44 -2.27
CA PRO A 130 -5.42 -15.67 -2.83
C PRO A 130 -4.33 -16.46 -3.57
N PRO A 131 -4.49 -17.78 -3.76
CA PRO A 131 -3.56 -18.59 -4.55
C PRO A 131 -3.36 -18.01 -5.96
N GLY A 132 -2.10 -17.87 -6.37
CA GLY A 132 -1.74 -17.32 -7.68
C GLY A 132 -1.80 -15.79 -7.79
N ALA A 133 -2.09 -15.06 -6.71
CA ALA A 133 -1.93 -13.62 -6.68
C ALA A 133 -0.46 -13.20 -6.82
N VAL A 134 -0.24 -12.08 -7.51
CA VAL A 134 1.06 -11.42 -7.62
C VAL A 134 1.07 -10.21 -6.71
N LEU A 135 2.18 -10.04 -6.00
CA LEU A 135 2.36 -8.94 -5.08
C LEU A 135 3.36 -7.95 -5.67
N ALA A 136 2.95 -6.70 -5.79
CA ALA A 136 3.80 -5.59 -6.13
C ALA A 136 4.02 -4.74 -4.87
N VAL A 137 5.26 -4.76 -4.37
CA VAL A 137 5.69 -3.99 -3.21
C VAL A 137 6.68 -2.93 -3.69
N SER A 138 6.43 -1.65 -3.40
CA SER A 138 7.36 -0.57 -3.81
C SER A 138 8.68 -0.61 -3.06
N ILE A 139 8.64 -1.05 -1.80
CA ILE A 139 9.81 -1.20 -0.93
C ILE A 139 9.73 -2.58 -0.28
N PRO A 140 10.72 -3.46 -0.48
CA PRO A 140 10.81 -4.73 0.24
C PRO A 140 10.63 -4.55 1.76
N MET A 141 9.79 -5.37 2.37
CA MET A 141 9.51 -5.33 3.80
C MET A 141 9.81 -6.69 4.42
N ASP A 142 10.71 -6.74 5.40
CA ASP A 142 11.11 -7.97 6.10
C ASP A 142 9.88 -8.76 6.59
N CYS A 143 8.88 -8.02 7.11
CA CYS A 143 7.67 -8.61 7.68
C CYS A 143 6.74 -9.25 6.64
N LEU A 144 6.94 -9.01 5.33
CA LEU A 144 6.13 -9.59 4.25
C LEU A 144 6.81 -10.77 3.55
N GLU A 145 8.05 -11.13 3.91
CA GLU A 145 8.79 -12.21 3.25
C GLU A 145 8.16 -13.60 3.41
N HIS A 146 7.26 -13.74 4.38
CA HIS A 146 6.47 -14.96 4.55
C HIS A 146 5.42 -15.16 3.45
N LEU A 147 5.11 -14.11 2.67
CA LEU A 147 4.17 -14.20 1.56
C LEU A 147 4.88 -14.81 0.33
N PRO A 148 4.36 -15.90 -0.25
CA PRO A 148 4.98 -16.54 -1.41
C PRO A 148 5.19 -15.59 -2.61
N ALA A 149 4.32 -14.60 -2.76
CA ALA A 149 4.37 -13.61 -3.83
C ALA A 149 5.39 -12.47 -3.60
N ALA A 150 5.93 -12.34 -2.38
CA ALA A 150 6.93 -11.31 -2.05
C ALA A 150 8.36 -11.72 -2.41
N VAL A 151 8.60 -13.03 -2.62
CA VAL A 151 9.88 -13.57 -3.04
C VAL A 151 9.74 -13.95 -4.52
N PRO A 152 10.56 -13.40 -5.44
CA PRO A 152 10.55 -13.84 -6.82
C PRO A 152 10.71 -15.37 -6.88
N PRO A 153 9.88 -16.12 -7.62
CA PRO A 153 10.17 -17.53 -7.86
C PRO A 153 11.57 -17.62 -8.46
N GLY A 154 12.41 -18.43 -7.83
CA GLY A 154 13.87 -18.30 -7.82
C GLY A 154 14.58 -18.08 -9.16
N TYR A 155 15.77 -17.51 -9.03
CA TYR A 155 16.88 -17.77 -9.96
C TYR A 155 17.20 -19.26 -10.04
#